data_AF-A0A921SWR7-F1
#
_entry.id   AF-A0A921SWR7-F1
#
_cell.length_a   1.000
_cell.length_b   1.000
_cell.length_c   1.000
_cell.angle_alpha   90.00
_cell.angle_beta   90.00
_cell.angle_gamma   90.00
#
_symmetry.space_group_name_H-M   'P 1'
#
loop_
_entity.id
_entity.type
_entity.pdbx_description
1 polymer ?
#
loop_
_entity_poly.entity_id
_entity_poly.type
_entity_poly.pdbx_seq_one_letter_code
_entity_poly.pdbx_strand_id
1 'polypeptide(L)'
;MTRSRDAEPAPAFHELIHAPVRLRICGLLRPVDELEFAVLRDSLQLKDANLSKNLSQLAEAGLVSTRKEFSPARDDARRLTWVSLTAEGHTALAAHLAALRAIAEGDPALPG
;
A
#
# COMPACT_ATOMS: atom_id res chain seq x y z
N MET A 1 3.74 -26.95 15.47
CA MET A 1 2.67 -25.92 15.41
C MET A 1 2.61 -25.41 13.99
N THR A 2 1.72 -26.00 13.21
CA THR A 2 1.50 -25.70 11.79
C THR A 2 1.01 -24.25 11.69
N ARG A 3 1.85 -23.32 11.22
CA ARG A 3 1.32 -22.03 10.75
C ARG A 3 0.32 -22.37 9.67
N SER A 4 -0.95 -22.10 9.93
CA SER A 4 -1.98 -22.09 8.91
C SER A 4 -1.40 -21.37 7.70
N ARG A 5 -1.26 -22.10 6.58
CA ARG A 5 -1.17 -21.47 5.28
C ARG A 5 -2.49 -20.74 5.14
N ASP A 6 -2.56 -19.49 5.58
CA ASP A 6 -3.51 -18.55 5.00
C ASP A 6 -3.32 -18.72 3.50
N ALA A 7 -4.37 -19.14 2.80
CA ALA A 7 -4.29 -19.42 1.38
C ALA A 7 -3.72 -18.17 0.71
N GLU A 8 -2.45 -18.23 0.28
CA GLU A 8 -1.86 -17.11 -0.45
C GLU A 8 -2.77 -16.87 -1.65
N PRO A 9 -3.27 -15.63 -1.83
CA PRO A 9 -4.19 -15.34 -2.91
C PRO A 9 -3.54 -15.72 -4.23
N ALA A 10 -4.33 -16.25 -5.15
CA ALA A 10 -3.84 -16.65 -6.47
C ALA A 10 -3.04 -15.49 -7.10
N PRO A 11 -1.87 -15.76 -7.72
CA PRO A 11 -1.07 -14.75 -8.38
C PRO A 11 -1.90 -13.91 -9.35
N ALA A 12 -1.92 -12.59 -9.17
CA ALA A 12 -2.62 -11.68 -10.06
C ALA A 12 -1.82 -10.38 -10.22
N PHE A 13 -1.41 -10.07 -11.45
CA PHE A 13 -0.68 -8.84 -11.72
C PHE A 13 -1.63 -7.64 -11.59
N HIS A 14 -1.16 -6.55 -10.96
CA HIS A 14 -1.98 -5.39 -10.68
C HIS A 14 -1.27 -4.13 -11.18
N GLU A 15 -1.63 -3.69 -12.38
CA GLU A 15 -1.03 -2.54 -13.08
C GLU A 15 -0.94 -1.28 -12.22
N LEU A 16 -2.01 -0.97 -11.48
CA LEU A 16 -2.00 0.18 -10.59
C LEU A 16 -0.95 0.01 -9.48
N ILE A 17 -0.90 -1.11 -8.75
CA ILE A 17 0.09 -1.31 -7.69
C ILE A 17 1.51 -1.32 -8.26
N HIS A 18 1.73 -1.86 -9.46
CA HIS A 18 3.05 -2.07 -10.05
C HIS A 18 3.90 -0.79 -10.20
N ALA A 19 3.28 0.39 -10.33
CA ALA A 19 4.05 1.62 -10.40
C ALA A 19 4.94 1.79 -9.14
N PRO A 20 6.25 2.11 -9.29
CA PRO A 20 7.22 1.98 -8.20
C PRO A 20 6.85 2.68 -6.90
N VAL A 21 6.28 3.89 -6.98
CA VAL A 21 5.87 4.65 -5.79
C VAL A 21 4.70 3.99 -5.08
N ARG A 22 3.69 3.52 -5.80
CA ARG A 22 2.50 2.88 -5.22
C ARG A 22 2.84 1.53 -4.61
N LEU A 23 3.68 0.73 -5.27
CA LEU A 23 4.19 -0.52 -4.71
C LEU A 23 4.93 -0.27 -3.39
N ARG A 24 5.79 0.77 -3.33
CA ARG A 24 6.53 1.13 -2.11
C ARG A 24 5.60 1.64 -0.99
N ILE A 25 4.58 2.44 -1.30
CA ILE A 25 3.57 2.87 -0.34
C ILE A 25 2.84 1.66 0.25
N CYS A 26 2.28 0.79 -0.60
CA CYS A 26 1.58 -0.41 -0.16
C CYS A 26 2.50 -1.34 0.64
N GLY A 27 3.76 -1.47 0.22
CA GLY A 27 4.77 -2.25 0.94
C GLY A 27 5.06 -1.74 2.35
N LEU A 28 5.14 -0.42 2.55
CA LEU A 28 5.33 0.19 3.88
C LEU A 28 4.09 0.07 4.78
N LEU A 29 2.90 0.08 4.19
CA LEU A 29 1.64 -0.07 4.92
C LEU A 29 1.33 -1.54 5.26
N ARG A 30 1.87 -2.51 4.52
CA ARG A 30 1.55 -3.94 4.69
C ARG A 30 1.71 -4.50 6.12
N PRO A 31 2.76 -4.17 6.89
CA PRO A 31 2.99 -4.76 8.21
C PRO A 31 2.39 -3.97 9.37
N VAL A 32 1.65 -2.90 9.11
CA VAL A 32 1.16 -1.94 10.11
C VAL A 32 -0.31 -1.64 9.87
N ASP A 33 -1.05 -1.28 10.92
CA ASP A 33 -2.47 -0.94 10.77
C ASP A 33 -2.66 0.39 10.04
N GLU A 34 -1.80 1.38 10.34
CA GLU A 34 -1.79 2.68 9.69
C GLU A 34 -0.43 3.38 9.86
N LEU A 35 -0.13 4.33 8.97
CA LEU A 35 1.02 5.23 9.06
C LEU A 35 0.59 6.68 8.82
N GLU A 36 1.26 7.59 9.50
CA GLU A 36 1.10 9.01 9.21
C GLU A 36 1.64 9.34 7.82
N PHE A 37 0.95 10.26 7.13
CA PHE A 37 1.38 10.79 5.83
C PHE A 37 2.82 11.32 5.87
N ALA A 38 3.20 12.00 6.95
CA ALA A 38 4.57 12.51 7.12
C ALA A 38 5.60 11.39 7.17
N VAL A 39 5.30 10.30 7.89
CA VAL A 39 6.18 9.12 7.97
C VAL A 39 6.34 8.46 6.61
N LEU A 40 5.25 8.29 5.85
CA LEU A 40 5.32 7.78 4.46
C LEU A 40 6.17 8.68 3.56
N ARG A 41 5.96 9.99 3.63
CA ARG A 41 6.69 10.97 2.84
C ARG A 41 8.19 10.89 3.12
N ASP A 42 8.56 10.93 4.38
CA ASP A 42 9.94 11.00 4.82
C ASP A 42 10.66 9.67 4.54
N SER A 43 9.98 8.53 4.78
CA SER A 43 10.50 7.19 4.48
C SER A 43 10.72 6.96 2.98
N LEU A 44 9.87 7.54 2.13
CA LEU A 44 9.97 7.39 0.68
C LEU A 44 10.74 8.54 0.00
N GLN A 45 11.16 9.56 0.76
CA GLN A 45 11.85 10.77 0.29
C GLN A 45 11.07 11.47 -0.84
N LEU A 46 9.74 11.56 -0.68
CA LEU A 46 8.84 12.16 -1.66
C LEU A 46 8.48 13.59 -1.27
N LYS A 47 8.06 14.39 -2.26
CA LYS A 47 7.35 15.64 -2.00
C LYS A 47 5.87 15.36 -1.71
N ASP A 48 5.25 16.16 -0.87
CA ASP A 48 3.82 16.06 -0.50
C ASP A 48 2.92 15.88 -1.74
N ALA A 49 3.09 16.72 -2.77
CA ALA A 49 2.28 16.64 -3.98
C ALA A 49 2.39 15.30 -4.72
N ASN A 50 3.57 14.68 -4.72
CA ASN A 50 3.77 13.37 -5.35
C ASN A 50 3.13 12.26 -4.50
N LEU A 51 3.32 12.28 -3.18
CA LEU A 51 2.70 11.30 -2.29
C LEU A 51 1.17 11.40 -2.33
N SER A 52 0.61 12.61 -2.23
CA SER A 52 -0.83 12.86 -2.30
C SER A 52 -1.43 12.34 -3.60
N LYS A 53 -0.79 12.60 -4.75
CA LYS A 53 -1.27 12.08 -6.05
C LYS A 53 -1.34 10.55 -6.05
N ASN A 54 -0.31 9.86 -5.56
CA ASN A 54 -0.29 8.40 -5.52
C ASN A 54 -1.31 7.83 -4.53
N LEU A 55 -1.47 8.47 -3.36
CA LEU A 55 -2.49 8.08 -2.38
C LEU A 55 -3.91 8.30 -2.90
N SER A 56 -4.17 9.39 -3.63
CA SER A 56 -5.47 9.62 -4.29
C SER A 56 -5.80 8.50 -5.27
N GLN A 57 -4.85 8.12 -6.14
CA GLN A 57 -5.06 7.02 -7.09
C GLN A 57 -5.32 5.68 -6.39
N LEU A 58 -4.59 5.38 -5.30
CA LEU A 58 -4.82 4.17 -4.51
C LEU A 58 -6.17 4.20 -3.79
N ALA A 59 -6.59 5.36 -3.29
CA ALA A 59 -7.86 5.52 -2.58
C ALA A 59 -9.06 5.45 -3.53
N GLU A 60 -8.97 6.05 -4.72
CA GLU A 60 -9.96 5.94 -5.79
C GLU A 60 -10.15 4.48 -6.23
N ALA A 61 -9.08 3.69 -6.18
CA ALA A 61 -9.12 2.24 -6.44
C ALA A 61 -9.54 1.40 -5.23
N GLY A 62 -9.91 2.01 -4.09
CA GLY A 62 -10.33 1.29 -2.88
C GLY A 62 -9.21 0.57 -2.13
N LEU A 63 -7.94 0.74 -2.51
CA LEU A 63 -6.81 -0.03 -1.97
C LEU A 63 -6.25 0.57 -0.67
N VAL A 64 -6.42 1.88 -0.47
CA VAL A 64 -6.02 2.56 0.77
C VAL A 64 -7.15 3.41 1.30
N SER A 65 -7.15 3.63 2.61
CA SER A 65 -8.02 4.59 3.27
C SER A 65 -7.20 5.70 3.92
N THR A 66 -7.79 6.89 4.07
CA THR A 66 -7.19 7.97 4.83
C THR A 66 -8.16 8.49 5.87
N ARG A 67 -7.67 8.76 7.09
CA ARG A 67 -8.45 9.42 8.15
C ARG A 67 -7.68 10.61 8.71
N LYS A 68 -8.41 11.63 9.14
CA LYS A 68 -7.85 12.83 9.74
C LYS A 68 -8.11 12.86 11.25
N GLU A 69 -7.08 13.14 12.02
CA GLU A 69 -7.15 13.23 13.49
C GLU A 69 -6.63 14.57 13.98
N PHE A 70 -7.22 15.10 15.06
CA PHE A 70 -6.76 16.34 15.67
C PHE A 70 -5.45 16.10 16.43
N SER A 71 -4.44 16.95 16.20
CA SER A 71 -3.21 16.91 16.97
C SER A 71 -3.32 17.84 18.18
N PRO A 72 -3.28 17.35 19.43
CA PRO A 72 -3.29 18.20 20.62
C PRO A 72 -1.94 18.89 20.89
N ALA A 73 -0.89 18.58 20.13
CA ALA A 73 0.49 18.96 20.45
C ALA A 73 1.03 20.18 19.68
N ARG A 74 0.29 20.75 18.71
CA ARG A 74 0.74 21.92 17.94
C ARG A 74 -0.38 22.93 17.71
N ASP A 75 -0.08 24.18 18.05
CA ASP A 75 -0.98 25.35 17.99
C ASP A 75 -1.42 25.70 16.55
N ASP A 76 -0.74 25.13 15.53
CA ASP A 76 -1.01 25.34 14.11
C ASP A 76 -2.00 24.34 13.50
N ALA A 77 -2.96 23.80 14.28
CA ALA A 77 -4.19 23.12 13.82
C ALA A 77 -4.07 22.10 12.66
N ARG A 78 -2.88 21.53 12.41
CA ARG A 78 -2.67 20.57 11.32
C ARG A 78 -3.18 19.20 11.78
N ARG A 79 -4.28 18.79 11.17
CA ARG A 79 -4.83 17.44 11.30
C ARG A 79 -3.78 16.41 10.87
N LEU A 80 -3.44 15.47 11.75
CA LEU A 80 -2.67 14.28 11.37
C LEU A 80 -3.47 13.53 10.32
N THR A 81 -2.82 13.14 9.24
CA THR A 81 -3.44 12.31 8.21
C THR A 81 -2.84 10.92 8.31
N TRP A 82 -3.66 9.97 8.75
CA TRP A 82 -3.32 8.56 8.81
C TRP A 82 -3.75 7.88 7.52
N VAL A 83 -2.93 6.93 7.08
CA VAL A 83 -3.11 6.16 5.86
C VAL A 83 -3.00 4.68 6.22
N SER A 84 -3.92 3.86 5.72
CA SER A 84 -3.92 2.41 5.92
C SER A 84 -4.24 1.68 4.62
N LEU A 85 -3.81 0.42 4.51
CA LEU A 85 -4.35 -0.47 3.48
C LEU A 85 -5.78 -0.89 3.87
N THR A 86 -6.65 -1.02 2.89
CA THR A 86 -7.94 -1.69 3.07
C THR A 86 -7.76 -3.20 3.00
N ALA A 87 -8.79 -3.96 3.39
CA ALA A 87 -8.78 -5.42 3.21
C ALA A 87 -8.58 -5.82 1.72
N GLU A 88 -9.17 -5.06 0.80
CA GLU A 88 -8.96 -5.21 -0.64
C GLU A 88 -7.51 -4.87 -1.03
N GLY A 89 -6.95 -3.79 -0.50
CA GLY A 89 -5.54 -3.41 -0.69
C GLY A 89 -4.56 -4.48 -0.22
N HIS A 90 -4.79 -5.10 0.94
CA HIS A 90 -3.98 -6.22 1.43
C HIS A 90 -4.03 -7.42 0.48
N THR A 91 -5.23 -7.79 0.02
CA THR A 91 -5.43 -8.91 -0.90
C THR A 91 -4.77 -8.64 -2.26
N ALA A 92 -4.99 -7.46 -2.83
CA ALA A 92 -4.44 -7.04 -4.10
C ALA A 92 -2.90 -6.98 -4.07
N LEU A 93 -2.32 -6.44 -3.00
CA LEU A 93 -0.87 -6.40 -2.82
C LEU A 93 -0.29 -7.81 -2.70
N ALA A 94 -0.91 -8.70 -1.93
CA ALA A 94 -0.44 -10.07 -1.75
C ALA A 94 -0.48 -10.85 -3.08
N ALA A 95 -1.58 -10.75 -3.84
CA ALA A 95 -1.71 -11.37 -5.16
C ALA A 95 -0.69 -10.80 -6.15
N HIS A 96 -0.43 -9.49 -6.10
CA HIS A 96 0.56 -8.84 -6.95
C HIS A 96 1.98 -9.29 -6.65
N LEU A 97 2.35 -9.39 -5.37
CA LEU A 97 3.67 -9.90 -4.97
C LEU A 97 3.85 -11.37 -5.38
N ALA A 98 2.80 -12.18 -5.28
CA ALA A 98 2.81 -13.55 -5.77
C ALA A 98 3.02 -13.60 -7.30
N ALA A 99 2.36 -12.70 -8.06
CA ALA A 99 2.58 -12.59 -9.50
C ALA A 99 4.01 -12.15 -9.85
N LEU A 100 4.56 -11.14 -9.17
CA LEU A 100 5.95 -10.71 -9.38
C LEU A 100 6.94 -11.83 -9.09
N ARG A 101 6.69 -12.64 -8.06
CA ARG A 101 7.51 -13.81 -7.74
C ARG A 101 7.47 -14.86 -8.85
N ALA A 102 6.28 -15.23 -9.30
CA ALA A 102 6.10 -16.19 -10.38
C ALA A 102 6.75 -15.70 -11.70
N ILE A 103 6.61 -14.41 -12.05
CA ILE A 103 7.31 -13.81 -13.20
C ILE A 103 8.82 -13.90 -13.04
N ALA A 104 9.36 -13.57 -11.86
CA ALA A 104 10.80 -13.65 -11.59
C ALA A 104 11.34 -15.09 -11.61
N GLU A 105 10.50 -16.08 -11.29
CA GLU A 105 10.80 -17.51 -11.37
C GLU A 105 10.58 -18.09 -12.80
N GLY A 106 10.01 -17.30 -13.73
CA GLY A 106 9.77 -17.71 -15.11
C GLY A 106 8.58 -18.64 -15.30
N ASP A 107 7.57 -18.58 -14.43
CA ASP A 107 6.37 -19.42 -14.50
C ASP A 107 5.50 -19.08 -15.74
N PRO A 108 5.29 -20.03 -16.68
CA PRO A 108 4.53 -19.79 -17.90
C PRO A 108 3.00 -19.69 -17.69
N ALA A 109 2.48 -19.95 -16.48
CA ALA A 109 1.04 -20.01 -16.22
C ALA A 109 0.36 -18.65 -15.94
N LEU A 110 1.11 -17.54 -15.89
CA LEU A 110 0.53 -16.20 -15.70
C LEU A 110 0.18 -15.55 -17.06
N PRO A 111 -1.09 -15.19 -17.31
CA PRO A 111 -1.41 -14.27 -18.39
C PRO A 111 -0.83 -12.89 -18.05
N GLY A 112 -0.02 -12.35 -18.96
CA GLY A 112 0.33 -10.93 -18.98
C GLY A 112 -0.87 -10.05 -19.31
#